data_AF-O05474-F1
#
_entry.id   AF-O05474-F1
#
_cell.length_a   1.000
_cell.length_b   1.000
_cell.length_c   1.000
_cell.angle_alpha   90.00
_cell.angle_beta   90.00
_cell.angle_gamma   90.00
#
_symmetry.space_group_name_H-M   'P 1'
#
loop_
_entity.id
_entity.type
_entity.pdbx_description
1 polymer ?
#
loop_
_entity_poly.entity_id
_entity_poly.type
_entity_poly.pdbx_seq_one_letter_code
_entity_poly.pdbx_strand_id
1 'polypeptide(L)' 'MLPIFGGKKEETWKGKRRGKIITIQLPDELYEEINMVCERYGIKKSEFIRNAVIEKLIQMQSKNT' A
#
# COMPACT_ATOMS: atom_id res chain seq x y z
N MET A 1 -21.19 -8.06 41.55
CA MET A 1 -19.74 -8.30 41.49
C MET A 1 -19.36 -8.29 40.02
N LEU A 2 -18.67 -7.25 39.55
CA LEU A 2 -18.28 -7.08 38.13
C LEU A 2 -16.96 -7.82 37.87
N PRO A 3 -16.78 -8.56 36.77
CA PRO A 3 -15.49 -9.14 36.46
C PRO A 3 -14.53 -8.06 35.95
N ILE A 4 -13.33 -8.08 36.52
CA ILE A 4 -12.22 -7.17 36.27
C ILE A 4 -11.66 -7.45 34.86
N PHE A 5 -11.82 -6.51 33.91
CA PHE A 5 -11.11 -6.53 32.63
C PHE A 5 -9.64 -6.16 32.85
N GLY A 6 -8.84 -7.13 33.31
CA GLY A 6 -7.41 -7.00 33.59
C GLY A 6 -6.53 -7.82 32.65
N GLY A 7 -6.83 -7.84 31.35
CA GLY A 7 -5.93 -8.41 30.35
C GLY A 7 -5.19 -7.30 29.62
N LYS A 8 -3.92 -7.07 29.96
CA LYS A 8 -3.02 -6.32 29.07
C LYS A 8 -3.04 -7.04 27.73
N LYS A 9 -3.70 -6.44 26.72
CA LYS A 9 -3.67 -6.95 25.35
C LYS A 9 -2.23 -6.89 24.92
N GLU A 10 -1.53 -8.03 24.93
CA GLU A 10 -0.24 -8.15 24.26
C GLU A 10 -0.44 -7.63 22.84
N GLU A 11 0.41 -6.68 22.44
CA GLU A 11 0.38 -6.11 21.11
C GLU A 11 0.80 -7.19 20.09
N THR A 12 -0.17 -8.01 19.70
CA THR A 12 -0.09 -9.07 18.68
C THR A 12 0.21 -8.56 17.26
N TRP A 13 0.66 -7.30 17.14
CA TRP A 13 0.89 -6.58 15.90
C TRP A 13 2.36 -6.45 15.51
N LYS A 14 3.32 -6.81 16.38
CA LYS A 14 4.75 -6.89 16.03
C LYS A 14 4.96 -8.09 15.10
N GLY A 15 5.05 -7.84 13.79
CA GLY A 15 5.45 -8.85 12.78
C GLY A 15 4.43 -9.15 11.68
N LYS A 16 3.19 -8.67 11.77
CA LYS A 16 2.25 -8.75 10.64
C LYS A 16 2.59 -7.63 9.65
N ARG A 17 3.01 -7.98 8.42
CA ARG A 17 3.07 -7.02 7.30
C ARG A 17 1.74 -6.26 7.30
N ARG A 18 1.76 -4.96 7.63
CA ARG A 18 0.56 -4.11 7.64
C ARG A 18 0.13 -3.84 6.20
N GLY A 19 -0.36 -4.86 5.52
CA GLY A 19 -1.04 -4.70 4.25
C GLY A 19 -2.35 -3.96 4.51
N LYS A 20 -2.45 -2.73 4.03
CA LYS A 20 -3.73 -2.02 3.94
C LYS A 20 -4.23 -2.17 2.51
N ILE A 21 -5.50 -2.55 2.37
CA ILE A 21 -6.19 -2.47 1.09
C ILE A 21 -6.53 -1.00 0.87
N ILE A 22 -6.15 -0.47 -0.28
CA ILE A 22 -6.53 0.87 -0.73
C ILE A 22 -7.35 0.71 -2.00
N THR A 23 -8.44 1.46 -2.08
CA THR A 23 -9.20 1.63 -3.31
C THR A 23 -8.91 3.03 -3.82
N ILE A 24 -8.50 3.13 -5.07
CA ILE A 24 -8.21 4.39 -5.74
C ILE A 24 -9.07 4.47 -7.01
N GLN A 25 -9.59 5.65 -7.29
CA GLN A 25 -10.23 5.94 -8.57
C GLN A 25 -9.19 6.55 -9.49
N LEU A 26 -9.10 6.03 -10.71
CA LEU A 26 -8.22 6.53 -11.76
C LEU A 26 -9.08 6.90 -12.97
N PRO A 27 -8.65 7.89 -13.78
CA PRO A 27 -9.22 8.07 -15.11
C PRO A 27 -9.09 6.78 -15.93
N ASP A 28 -10.09 6.50 -16.77
CA ASP A 28 -10.13 5.27 -17.57
C ASP A 28 -8.88 5.11 -18.46
N GLU A 29 -8.46 6.20 -19.12
CA GLU A 29 -7.26 6.24 -19.97
C GLU A 29 -6.00 5.79 -19.21
N LEU A 30 -5.82 6.30 -17.99
CA LEU A 30 -4.66 5.94 -17.16
C LEU A 30 -4.73 4.49 -16.67
N TYR A 31 -5.93 4.00 -16.37
CA TYR A 31 -6.10 2.60 -15.98
C TYR A 31 -5.74 1.64 -17.12
N GLU A 32 -6.17 1.96 -18.35
CA GLU A 32 -5.85 1.19 -19.55
C GLU A 32 -4.36 1.22 -19.87
N GLU A 33 -3.70 2.37 -19.79
CA GLU A 33 -2.25 2.46 -19.96
C GLU A 33 -1.49 1.59 -18.96
N ILE A 34 -1.89 1.62 -17.68
CA ILE A 34 -1.31 0.75 -16.64
C ILE A 34 -1.56 -0.71 -17.01
N ASN A 35 -2.75 -1.05 -17.50
CA ASN A 35 -3.08 -2.42 -17.91
C ASN A 35 -2.16 -2.91 -19.02
N MET A 36 -2.02 -2.16 -20.11
CA MET A 36 -1.17 -2.53 -21.25
C MET A 36 0.30 -2.69 -20.86
N VAL A 37 0.82 -1.79 -20.03
CA VAL A 37 2.22 -1.88 -19.55
C VAL A 37 2.40 -3.12 -18.67
N CYS A 38 1.49 -3.36 -17.73
CA CYS A 38 1.55 -4.51 -16.85
C CYS A 38 1.51 -5.83 -17.64
N GLU A 39 0.64 -5.93 -18.65
CA GLU A 39 0.56 -7.10 -19.54
C GLU A 39 1.84 -7.26 -20.37
N ARG A 40 2.35 -6.18 -20.96
CA ARG A 40 3.56 -6.21 -21.80
C ARG A 40 4.78 -6.72 -21.06
N TYR A 41 4.95 -6.35 -19.79
CA TYR A 41 6.12 -6.70 -18.99
C TYR A 41 5.87 -7.86 -18.01
N GLY A 42 4.65 -8.44 -17.99
CA GLY A 42 4.30 -9.53 -17.08
C GLY A 42 4.31 -9.12 -15.60
N ILE A 43 4.03 -7.85 -15.29
CA ILE A 43 4.06 -7.29 -13.93
C ILE A 43 2.63 -7.20 -13.39
N LYS A 44 2.45 -7.40 -12.07
CA LYS A 44 1.15 -7.20 -11.43
C LYS A 44 0.85 -5.70 -11.29
N LYS A 45 -0.38 -5.27 -11.61
CA LYS A 45 -0.84 -3.88 -11.40
C LYS A 45 -0.57 -3.35 -9.99
N SER A 46 -0.78 -4.19 -8.96
CA SER A 46 -0.52 -3.84 -7.56
C SER A 46 0.95 -3.60 -7.24
N GLU A 47 1.86 -4.29 -7.94
CA GLU A 47 3.30 -4.08 -7.84
C GLU A 47 3.71 -2.79 -8.54
N PHE A 48 3.18 -2.55 -9.74
CA PHE A 48 3.39 -1.30 -10.48
C PHE A 48 2.98 -0.07 -9.64
N ILE A 49 1.75 -0.08 -9.10
CA ILE A 49 1.23 1.02 -8.26
C ILE A 49 2.08 1.19 -6.99
N ARG A 50 2.47 0.09 -6.34
CA ARG A 50 3.35 0.13 -5.16
C ARG A 50 4.68 0.82 -5.48
N ASN A 51 5.32 0.44 -6.58
CA ASN A 51 6.62 0.98 -6.97
C ASN A 51 6.51 2.46 -7.30
N ALA A 52 5.47 2.87 -8.03
CA ALA A 52 5.20 4.28 -8.32
C ALA A 52 5.01 5.13 -7.05
N VAL A 53 4.30 4.60 -6.05
CA VAL A 53 4.13 5.27 -4.74
C VAL A 53 5.46 5.40 -4.00
N ILE A 54 6.27 4.34 -3.96
CA ILE A 54 7.61 4.37 -3.33
C ILE A 54 8.50 5.41 -4.01
N GLU A 55 8.56 5.39 -5.34
CA GLU A 55 9.37 6.32 -6.11
C GLU A 55 8.96 7.77 -5.83
N LYS A 56 7.65 8.05 -5.83
CA LYS A 56 7.15 9.40 -5.54
C LYS A 56 7.50 9.86 -4.12
N LEU A 57 7.42 8.98 -3.12
CA LEU A 57 7.80 9.30 -1.74
C LEU A 57 9.29 9.65 -1.63
N ILE A 58 10.16 8.86 -2.28
CA ILE A 58 11.61 9.10 -2.30
C ILE A 58 11.89 10.46 -2.97
N GLN A 59 11.29 10.74 -4.12
CA GLN A 59 11.44 12.02 -4.81
C GLN A 59 11.01 13.22 -3.94
N MET A 60 9.93 13.08 -3.15
CA MET A 60 9.46 14.14 -2.26
C MET A 60 10.38 14.34 -1.06
N GLN A 61 10.92 13.26 -0.47
CA GLN A 61 11.86 13.35 0.65
C GLN A 61 13.20 13.95 0.22
N SER A 62 13.71 13.58 -0.96
CA SER A 62 14.95 14.13 -1.51
C SER A 62 14.86 15.61 -1.88
N LYS A 63 13.67 16.18 -2.08
CA LYS A 63 13.48 17.61 -2.38
C LYS A 63 13.41 18.50 -1.14
N ASN A 64 13.31 17.90 0.05
CA ASN A 64 13.19 18.61 1.33
C ASN A 64 14.49 18.58 2.15
N THR A 65 15.61 18.18 1.54
CA THR A 65 16.96 18.19 2.15
C THR A 65 17.87 19.03 1.28
#